data_AF-A0A1E5V708-F1
#
_entry.id   AF-A0A1E5V708-F1
#
_cell.length_a   1.000
_cell.length_b   1.000
_cell.length_c   1.000
_cell.angle_alpha   90.00
_cell.angle_beta   90.00
_cell.angle_gamma   90.00
#
_symmetry.space_group_name_H-M   'P 1'
#
loop_
_entity.id
_entity.type
_entity.pdbx_description
1 polymer ?
#
loop_
_entity_poly.entity_id
_entity_poly.type
_entity_poly.pdbx_seq_one_letter_code
_entity_poly.pdbx_strand_id
1 'polypeptide(L)'
;METGGGAGGGLEDEAAQREREWEEAAEAVAYDSCTWPPPVVAVCGPGNSGKSAFSRLLLNTLITRYRKVGYLDIDVGQPEFTPPGFVSLHILEQQSRDLTILYLRNPNRCFFFGDVCAKRNPKLLLTYIFRLYDYFLKEFYCFREVDNPKKSAIPLVINTSGWVKGTGLHVLTEMLKYESPTHVIRVSTTVEHKNLPGGTFWMYQYDEDPPVNLVEIRAAHNSPRHLLVKKEARIIRDLRLIAYFRQCLPKDSNIFCFDDLVQGFVSIQPFQLRLSKVHVIDVHCQV
;
A
#
# COMPACT_ATOMS: atom_id res chain seq x y z
N MET A 1 10.42 -28.53 42.38
CA MET A 1 11.47 -27.68 41.78
C MET A 1 12.23 -28.57 40.83
N GLU A 2 12.48 -28.28 39.57
CA GLU A 2 12.19 -27.21 38.61
C GLU A 2 12.60 -27.83 37.27
N THR A 3 11.98 -27.43 36.17
CA THR A 3 12.60 -27.24 34.83
C THR A 3 11.48 -27.02 33.83
N GLY A 4 11.02 -25.78 33.75
CA GLY A 4 10.17 -25.28 32.69
C GLY A 4 10.55 -23.83 32.43
N GLY A 5 11.39 -23.60 31.44
CA GLY A 5 11.82 -22.24 31.07
C GLY A 5 13.00 -22.29 30.11
N GLY A 6 12.75 -22.09 28.81
CA GLY A 6 13.83 -22.05 27.81
C GLY A 6 13.41 -21.72 26.38
N ALA A 7 12.13 -21.85 26.03
CA ALA A 7 11.67 -21.59 24.65
C ALA A 7 11.19 -20.14 24.40
N GLY A 8 11.05 -19.30 25.44
CA GLY A 8 10.48 -17.95 25.32
C GLY A 8 11.46 -16.89 24.81
N GLY A 9 12.71 -16.89 25.26
CA GLY A 9 13.67 -15.81 24.97
C GLY A 9 14.09 -15.71 23.50
N GLY A 10 14.28 -16.84 22.81
CA GLY A 10 14.77 -16.83 21.42
C GLY A 10 13.79 -16.24 20.40
N LEU A 11 12.48 -16.35 20.64
CA LEU A 11 11.45 -15.80 19.73
C LEU A 11 11.31 -14.29 19.89
N GLU A 12 11.46 -13.78 21.11
CA GLU A 12 11.44 -12.34 21.40
C GLU A 12 12.69 -11.65 20.84
N ASP A 13 13.86 -12.28 20.97
CA ASP A 13 15.12 -11.77 20.40
C ASP A 13 15.09 -11.72 18.86
N GLU A 14 14.52 -12.73 18.21
CA GLU A 14 14.35 -12.75 16.75
C GLU A 14 13.35 -11.68 16.25
N ALA A 15 12.29 -11.40 17.02
CA ALA A 15 11.33 -10.36 16.70
C ALA A 15 11.97 -8.96 16.82
N ALA A 16 12.70 -8.72 17.91
CA ALA A 16 13.40 -7.46 18.13
C ALA A 16 14.50 -7.22 17.08
N GLN A 17 15.24 -8.26 16.68
CA GLN A 17 16.23 -8.15 15.61
C GLN A 17 15.61 -7.79 14.26
N ARG A 18 14.39 -8.30 13.99
CA ARG A 18 13.65 -7.99 12.76
C ARG A 18 13.11 -6.57 12.76
N GLU A 19 12.60 -6.11 13.88
CA GLU A 19 12.17 -4.72 14.04
C GLU A 19 13.32 -3.77 13.77
N ARG A 20 14.51 -4.05 14.34
CA ARG A 20 15.74 -3.31 14.02
C ARG A 20 16.10 -3.35 12.53
N GLU A 21 16.06 -4.52 11.89
CA GLU A 21 16.32 -4.65 10.43
C GLU A 21 15.37 -3.77 9.61
N TRP A 22 14.10 -3.71 9.98
CA TRP A 22 13.11 -2.89 9.30
C TRP A 22 13.33 -1.39 9.53
N GLU A 23 13.66 -0.99 10.76
CA GLU A 23 13.99 0.39 11.11
C GLU A 23 15.24 0.85 10.36
N GLU A 24 16.32 0.07 10.40
CA GLU A 24 17.58 0.36 9.69
C GLU A 24 17.34 0.50 8.18
N ALA A 25 16.54 -0.39 7.57
CA ALA A 25 16.20 -0.30 6.15
C ALA A 25 15.38 0.95 5.82
N ALA A 26 14.41 1.32 6.67
CA ALA A 26 13.61 2.52 6.48
C ALA A 26 14.44 3.80 6.65
N GLU A 27 15.33 3.83 7.65
CA GLU A 27 16.26 4.94 7.88
C GLU A 27 17.27 5.09 6.75
N ALA A 28 17.84 3.98 6.25
CA ALA A 28 18.75 4.00 5.12
C ALA A 28 18.08 4.64 3.90
N VAL A 29 16.85 4.22 3.55
CA VAL A 29 16.12 4.83 2.42
C VAL A 29 15.80 6.30 2.66
N ALA A 30 15.43 6.68 3.89
CA ALA A 30 15.03 8.04 4.19
C ALA A 30 16.21 9.02 4.27
N TYR A 31 17.37 8.57 4.75
CA TYR A 31 18.51 9.43 5.13
C TYR A 31 19.80 9.16 4.35
N ASP A 32 19.81 8.27 3.36
CA ASP A 32 20.99 8.08 2.51
C ASP A 32 21.45 9.41 1.86
N SER A 33 22.76 9.49 1.62
CA SER A 33 23.45 10.66 1.08
C SER A 33 22.94 11.05 -0.32
N CYS A 34 22.32 10.11 -1.03
CA CYS A 34 21.73 10.27 -2.37
C CYS A 34 20.26 10.71 -2.37
N THR A 35 19.71 11.23 -1.26
CA THR A 35 18.28 11.60 -1.10
C THR A 35 17.77 12.77 -1.97
N TRP A 36 18.59 13.25 -2.92
CA TRP A 36 18.14 14.14 -3.99
C TRP A 36 18.42 13.50 -5.36
N PRO A 37 17.40 13.25 -6.18
CA PRO A 37 15.99 13.55 -5.93
C PRO A 37 15.36 12.67 -4.83
N PRO A 38 14.21 13.08 -4.23
CA PRO A 38 13.58 12.32 -3.14
C PRO A 38 13.22 10.88 -3.57
N PRO A 39 13.31 9.89 -2.68
CA PRO A 39 13.18 8.50 -3.09
C PRO A 39 11.75 8.14 -3.56
N VAL A 40 11.68 7.38 -4.66
CA VAL A 40 10.51 6.61 -5.09
C VAL A 40 10.79 5.15 -4.74
N VAL A 41 9.96 4.57 -3.87
CA VAL A 41 10.23 3.28 -3.20
C VAL A 41 9.10 2.31 -3.45
N ALA A 42 9.38 1.18 -4.11
CA ALA A 42 8.43 0.10 -4.27
C ALA A 42 8.64 -0.99 -3.22
N VAL A 43 7.59 -1.33 -2.46
CA VAL A 43 7.64 -2.40 -1.45
C VAL A 43 7.00 -3.67 -1.99
N CYS A 44 7.82 -4.68 -2.25
CA CYS A 44 7.48 -5.88 -3.02
C CYS A 44 7.68 -7.16 -2.21
N GLY A 45 6.88 -8.20 -2.48
CA GLY A 45 6.97 -9.48 -1.77
C GLY A 45 5.63 -10.23 -1.65
N PRO A 46 5.64 -11.46 -1.10
CA PRO A 46 4.44 -12.30 -1.05
C PRO A 46 3.32 -11.72 -0.20
N GLY A 47 2.11 -12.23 -0.41
CA GLY A 47 0.98 -11.95 0.47
C GLY A 47 1.31 -12.29 1.92
N ASN A 48 0.85 -11.46 2.85
CA ASN A 48 1.06 -11.63 4.29
C ASN A 48 2.53 -11.60 4.77
N SER A 49 3.45 -11.05 3.97
CA SER A 49 4.86 -10.91 4.38
C SER A 49 5.13 -9.69 5.27
N GLY A 50 4.15 -8.80 5.44
CA GLY A 50 4.29 -7.56 6.22
C GLY A 50 4.56 -6.29 5.40
N LYS A 51 4.43 -6.33 4.06
CA LYS A 51 4.66 -5.16 3.17
C LYS A 51 3.94 -3.89 3.60
N SER A 52 2.65 -3.96 3.91
CA SER A 52 1.89 -2.77 4.34
C SER A 52 2.38 -2.25 5.69
N ALA A 53 2.82 -3.13 6.59
CA ALA A 53 3.42 -2.73 7.86
C ALA A 53 4.78 -2.03 7.67
N PHE A 54 5.64 -2.59 6.81
CA PHE A 54 6.88 -1.92 6.43
C PHE A 54 6.62 -0.60 5.69
N SER A 55 5.65 -0.56 4.77
CA SER A 55 5.29 0.65 4.03
C SER A 55 4.82 1.76 4.97
N ARG A 56 4.10 1.41 6.05
CA ARG A 56 3.72 2.34 7.12
C ARG A 56 4.91 2.84 7.92
N LEU A 57 5.83 1.94 8.29
CA LEU A 57 7.08 2.31 8.97
C LEU A 57 7.86 3.30 8.11
N LEU A 58 8.16 2.94 6.85
CA LEU A 58 8.87 3.77 5.89
C LEU A 58 8.17 5.12 5.67
N LEU A 59 6.85 5.12 5.51
CA LEU A 59 6.06 6.34 5.39
C LEU A 59 6.25 7.26 6.60
N ASN A 60 6.15 6.73 7.82
CA ASN A 60 6.33 7.51 9.04
C ASN A 60 7.77 8.02 9.17
N THR A 61 8.77 7.22 8.80
CA THR A 61 10.19 7.63 8.77
C THR A 61 10.43 8.73 7.73
N LEU A 62 9.82 8.64 6.54
CA LEU A 62 9.94 9.69 5.53
C LEU A 62 9.23 10.98 5.97
N ILE A 63 8.09 10.91 6.64
CA ILE A 63 7.36 12.11 7.13
C ILE A 63 8.17 12.89 8.18
N THR A 64 9.06 12.25 8.95
CA THR A 64 9.93 13.00 9.89
C THR A 64 10.95 13.86 9.16
N ARG A 65 11.36 13.46 7.95
CA ARG A 65 12.34 14.18 7.12
C ARG A 65 11.70 15.12 6.12
N TYR A 66 10.60 14.70 5.50
CA TYR A 66 9.93 15.42 4.41
C TYR A 66 8.58 15.95 4.87
N ARG A 67 8.28 17.21 4.53
CA ARG A 67 6.99 17.85 4.87
C ARG A 67 5.77 17.08 4.32
N LYS A 68 5.95 16.42 3.18
CA LYS A 68 4.91 15.63 2.50
C LYS A 68 5.52 14.35 1.98
N VAL A 69 4.74 13.27 2.00
CA VAL A 69 5.10 11.99 1.39
C VAL A 69 3.91 11.48 0.59
N GLY A 70 4.17 11.03 -0.63
CA GLY A 70 3.20 10.30 -1.43
C GLY A 70 3.09 8.85 -0.98
N TYR A 71 1.88 8.30 -0.99
CA TYR A 71 1.60 6.89 -0.76
C TYR A 71 0.68 6.38 -1.87
N LEU A 72 1.23 5.58 -2.78
CA LEU A 72 0.50 4.91 -3.85
C LEU A 72 0.20 3.48 -3.41
N ASP A 73 -1.08 3.19 -3.19
CA ASP A 73 -1.54 1.85 -2.84
C ASP A 73 -2.15 1.16 -4.05
N ILE A 74 -1.55 0.05 -4.46
CA ILE A 74 -1.99 -0.76 -5.59
C ILE A 74 -2.57 -2.12 -5.17
N ASP A 75 -2.67 -2.39 -3.86
CA ASP A 75 -3.34 -3.60 -3.35
C ASP A 75 -4.85 -3.39 -3.25
N VAL A 76 -5.58 -3.73 -4.32
CA VAL A 76 -7.05 -3.68 -4.35
C VAL A 76 -7.72 -4.63 -3.35
N GLY A 77 -7.02 -5.65 -2.86
CA GLY A 77 -7.56 -6.63 -1.93
C GLY A 77 -7.55 -6.14 -0.49
N GLN A 78 -6.42 -5.55 -0.07
CA GLN A 78 -6.22 -5.06 1.29
C GLN A 78 -5.56 -3.67 1.29
N PRO A 79 -6.24 -2.64 0.76
CA PRO A 79 -5.68 -1.29 0.73
C PRO A 79 -5.57 -0.71 2.14
N GLU A 80 -4.63 0.21 2.33
CA GLU A 80 -4.23 0.79 3.61
C GLU A 80 -5.21 1.88 4.08
N PHE A 81 -5.64 2.78 3.19
CA PHE A 81 -6.41 3.98 3.56
C PHE A 81 -7.81 4.06 2.94
N THR A 82 -8.16 3.15 2.03
CA THR A 82 -9.45 3.13 1.33
C THR A 82 -10.24 1.86 1.66
N PRO A 83 -11.54 1.82 1.29
CA PRO A 83 -12.24 0.55 1.19
C PRO A 83 -11.57 -0.40 0.17
N PRO A 84 -11.86 -1.71 0.24
CA PRO A 84 -11.39 -2.68 -0.75
C PRO A 84 -11.87 -2.35 -2.17
N GLY A 85 -11.08 -2.74 -3.17
CA GLY A 85 -11.38 -2.52 -4.59
C GLY A 85 -10.91 -1.19 -5.16
N PHE A 86 -10.08 -0.45 -4.43
CA PHE A 86 -9.52 0.83 -4.88
C PHE A 86 -8.02 0.72 -5.14
N VAL A 87 -7.56 1.46 -6.15
CA VAL A 87 -6.16 1.87 -6.35
C VAL A 87 -6.10 3.35 -6.02
N SER A 88 -5.17 3.79 -5.19
CA SER A 88 -5.25 5.13 -4.60
C SER A 88 -3.91 5.80 -4.35
N LEU A 89 -3.87 7.11 -4.54
CA LEU A 89 -2.76 7.98 -4.20
C LEU A 89 -3.17 8.91 -3.05
N HIS A 90 -2.36 8.95 -2.01
CA HIS A 90 -2.50 9.86 -0.86
C HIS A 90 -1.25 10.71 -0.70
N ILE A 91 -1.42 11.97 -0.34
CA ILE A 91 -0.33 12.88 0.05
C ILE A 91 -0.49 13.16 1.54
N LEU A 92 0.52 12.79 2.32
CA LEU A 92 0.46 12.75 3.77
C LEU A 92 1.46 13.74 4.36
N GLU A 93 1.03 14.58 5.29
CA GLU A 93 1.87 15.63 5.91
C GLU A 93 2.16 15.39 7.41
N GLN A 94 1.53 14.38 8.00
CA GLN A 94 1.62 14.09 9.43
C GLN A 94 1.67 12.59 9.62
N GLN A 95 2.47 12.17 10.62
CA GLN A 95 2.51 10.78 11.05
C GLN A 95 1.10 10.32 11.36
N SER A 96 0.78 9.12 10.89
CA SER A 96 -0.51 8.54 11.19
C SER A 96 -0.48 8.03 12.63
N ARG A 97 -0.95 8.87 13.56
CA ARG A 97 -0.93 8.59 15.01
C ARG A 97 -1.68 7.32 15.40
N ASP A 98 -2.67 6.92 14.60
CA ASP A 98 -3.49 5.73 14.83
C ASP A 98 -3.63 4.92 13.54
N LEU A 99 -2.60 4.18 13.14
CA LEU A 99 -2.73 3.11 12.14
C LEU A 99 -3.37 1.88 12.79
N THR A 100 -4.52 2.09 13.43
CA THR A 100 -5.47 1.00 13.66
C THR A 100 -5.91 0.49 12.29
N ILE A 101 -6.29 -0.79 12.21
CA ILE A 101 -6.68 -1.51 10.97
C ILE A 101 -7.78 -0.80 10.13
N LEU A 102 -8.36 0.29 10.65
CA LEU A 102 -9.54 1.00 10.13
C LEU A 102 -9.28 2.48 9.80
N TYR A 103 -8.02 2.91 9.74
CA TYR A 103 -7.71 4.29 9.46
C TYR A 103 -7.95 4.64 7.97
N LEU A 104 -9.15 5.15 7.67
CA LEU A 104 -9.53 5.58 6.33
C LEU A 104 -9.21 7.06 6.10
N ARG A 105 -8.73 7.39 4.91
CA ARG A 105 -8.48 8.77 4.47
C ARG A 105 -9.08 9.02 3.09
N ASN A 106 -9.41 10.29 2.83
CA ASN A 106 -9.76 10.71 1.49
C ASN A 106 -8.51 10.70 0.61
N PRO A 107 -8.50 9.95 -0.50
CA PRO A 107 -7.37 9.95 -1.42
C PRO A 107 -7.30 11.28 -2.18
N ASN A 108 -6.09 11.68 -2.55
CA ASN A 108 -5.88 12.79 -3.48
C ASN A 108 -6.41 12.43 -4.87
N ARG A 109 -6.23 11.16 -5.26
CA ARG A 109 -6.83 10.58 -6.46
C ARG A 109 -6.95 9.08 -6.28
N CYS A 110 -8.03 8.50 -6.77
CA CYS A 110 -8.22 7.05 -6.74
C CYS A 110 -9.03 6.58 -7.95
N PHE A 111 -8.91 5.30 -8.25
CA PHE A 111 -9.78 4.59 -9.19
C PHE A 111 -10.44 3.42 -8.48
N PHE A 112 -11.75 3.26 -8.69
CA PHE A 112 -12.48 2.09 -8.25
C PHE A 112 -12.30 0.98 -9.28
N PHE A 113 -11.56 -0.06 -8.90
CA PHE A 113 -11.38 -1.27 -9.70
C PHE A 113 -12.61 -2.18 -9.66
N GLY A 114 -13.39 -2.14 -8.58
CA GLY A 114 -14.63 -2.89 -8.46
C GLY A 114 -14.47 -4.37 -8.10
N ASP A 115 -13.23 -4.83 -7.87
CA ASP A 115 -12.94 -6.19 -7.45
C ASP A 115 -11.77 -6.20 -6.47
N VAL A 116 -11.73 -7.20 -5.59
CA VAL A 116 -10.63 -7.45 -4.65
C VAL A 116 -9.57 -8.38 -5.25
N CYS A 117 -9.84 -8.92 -6.44
CA CYS A 117 -8.92 -9.74 -7.21
C CYS A 117 -8.58 -9.05 -8.52
N ALA A 118 -7.40 -8.42 -8.57
CA ALA A 118 -6.95 -7.72 -9.77
C ALA A 118 -6.77 -8.64 -11.02
N LYS A 119 -6.77 -9.98 -10.85
CA LYS A 119 -6.52 -10.92 -11.96
C LYS A 119 -7.59 -10.85 -13.04
N ARG A 120 -8.76 -10.33 -12.68
CA ARG A 120 -9.92 -10.20 -13.55
C ARG A 120 -9.65 -9.27 -14.73
N ASN A 121 -8.88 -8.19 -14.52
CA ASN A 121 -8.52 -7.25 -15.58
C ASN A 121 -7.16 -6.57 -15.29
N PRO A 122 -6.04 -7.27 -15.52
CA PRO A 122 -4.70 -6.75 -15.21
C PRO A 122 -4.34 -5.51 -16.04
N LYS A 123 -4.84 -5.39 -17.28
CA LYS A 123 -4.61 -4.22 -18.15
C LYS A 123 -5.26 -2.96 -17.57
N LEU A 124 -6.49 -3.08 -17.06
CA LEU A 124 -7.17 -1.97 -16.41
C LEU A 124 -6.46 -1.56 -15.11
N LEU A 125 -6.00 -2.54 -14.32
CA LEU A 125 -5.21 -2.25 -13.12
C LEU A 125 -3.94 -1.45 -13.49
N LEU A 126 -3.15 -1.90 -14.47
CA LEU A 126 -1.96 -1.17 -14.93
C LEU A 126 -2.31 0.24 -15.40
N THR A 127 -3.40 0.40 -16.16
CA THR A 127 -3.87 1.72 -16.60
C THR A 127 -4.15 2.66 -15.41
N TYR A 128 -4.76 2.16 -14.34
CA TYR A 128 -5.02 2.95 -13.14
C TYR A 128 -3.75 3.30 -12.39
N ILE A 129 -2.83 2.34 -12.25
CA ILE A 129 -1.52 2.55 -11.61
C ILE A 129 -0.75 3.65 -12.35
N PHE A 130 -0.57 3.50 -13.67
CA PHE A 130 0.16 4.46 -14.50
C PHE A 130 -0.46 5.86 -14.44
N ARG A 131 -1.79 5.97 -14.52
CA ARG A 131 -2.48 7.27 -14.42
C ARG A 131 -2.31 7.94 -13.06
N LEU A 132 -2.23 7.17 -11.98
CA LEU A 132 -1.96 7.73 -10.65
C LEU A 132 -0.50 8.15 -10.51
N TYR A 133 0.42 7.36 -11.07
CA TYR A 133 1.85 7.68 -11.08
C TYR A 133 2.17 8.92 -11.93
N ASP A 134 1.63 9.01 -13.15
CA ASP A 134 1.78 10.20 -14.01
C ASP A 134 1.25 11.47 -13.34
N TYR A 135 0.10 11.34 -12.67
CA TYR A 135 -0.47 12.41 -11.88
C TYR A 135 0.45 12.80 -10.72
N PHE A 136 1.02 11.82 -10.02
CA PHE A 136 2.00 12.07 -8.97
C PHE A 136 3.22 12.83 -9.52
N LEU A 137 3.80 12.35 -10.62
CA LEU A 137 4.97 12.98 -11.23
C LEU A 137 4.72 14.44 -11.60
N LYS A 138 3.58 14.68 -12.25
CA LYS A 138 3.19 16.00 -12.72
C LYS A 138 2.93 17.00 -11.59
N GLU A 139 2.26 16.57 -10.53
CA GLU A 139 1.77 17.49 -9.49
C GLU A 139 2.71 17.59 -8.28
N PHE A 140 3.50 16.54 -8.00
CA PHE A 140 4.25 16.39 -6.75
C PHE A 140 5.72 16.01 -6.91
N TYR A 141 6.17 15.58 -8.10
CA TYR A 141 7.56 15.21 -8.38
C TYR A 141 8.17 16.07 -9.49
N CYS A 142 7.93 17.38 -9.41
CA CYS A 142 8.48 18.35 -10.34
C CYS A 142 9.66 19.10 -9.73
N PHE A 143 10.76 19.20 -10.47
CA PHE A 143 11.97 19.95 -10.08
C PHE A 143 11.94 21.41 -10.56
N ARG A 144 10.76 21.96 -10.84
CA ARG A 144 10.64 23.28 -11.48
C ARG A 144 10.82 24.42 -10.48
N GLU A 145 11.85 25.22 -10.78
CA GLU A 145 12.24 26.53 -10.27
C GLU A 145 12.79 26.56 -8.84
N VAL A 146 14.07 26.92 -8.77
CA VAL A 146 14.93 27.12 -7.59
C VAL A 146 14.29 28.06 -6.54
N ASP A 147 13.27 28.83 -6.94
CA ASP A 147 12.70 29.93 -6.16
C ASP A 147 11.31 29.64 -5.54
N ASN A 148 10.79 28.42 -5.60
CA ASN A 148 9.54 28.07 -4.91
C ASN A 148 9.70 26.91 -3.89
N PRO A 149 10.02 27.22 -2.61
CA PRO A 149 10.14 26.24 -1.53
C PRO A 149 8.87 25.40 -1.30
N LYS A 150 7.72 25.80 -1.85
CA LYS A 150 6.45 25.07 -1.71
C LYS A 150 6.26 23.95 -2.76
N LYS A 151 7.11 23.89 -3.80
CA LYS A 151 7.03 22.92 -4.90
C LYS A 151 8.26 21.99 -4.98
N SER A 152 8.89 21.69 -3.84
CA SER A 152 9.93 20.65 -3.82
C SER A 152 9.30 19.29 -4.16
N ALA A 153 9.98 18.50 -4.98
CA ALA A 153 9.65 17.09 -5.17
C ALA A 153 9.50 16.40 -3.79
N ILE A 154 8.61 15.42 -3.70
CA ILE A 154 8.34 14.68 -2.46
C ILE A 154 8.62 13.19 -2.68
N PRO A 155 9.00 12.44 -1.64
CA PRO A 155 9.18 10.99 -1.78
C PRO A 155 7.85 10.28 -2.03
N LEU A 156 7.92 9.08 -2.61
CA LEU A 156 6.76 8.21 -2.86
C LEU A 156 7.01 6.82 -2.30
N VAL A 157 6.06 6.29 -1.53
CA VAL A 157 6.00 4.89 -1.14
C VAL A 157 4.92 4.19 -1.97
N ILE A 158 5.28 3.11 -2.67
CA ILE A 158 4.39 2.29 -3.49
C ILE A 158 4.17 0.96 -2.76
N ASN A 159 2.99 0.78 -2.15
CA ASN A 159 2.60 -0.48 -1.52
C ASN A 159 2.01 -1.42 -2.57
N THR A 160 2.68 -2.55 -2.79
CA THR A 160 2.28 -3.51 -3.84
C THR A 160 1.43 -4.66 -3.34
N SER A 161 0.67 -5.27 -4.25
CA SER A 161 -0.07 -6.50 -3.97
C SER A 161 0.86 -7.67 -3.64
N GLY A 162 0.35 -8.68 -2.92
CA GLY A 162 1.10 -9.90 -2.56
C GLY A 162 1.40 -10.89 -3.70
N TRP A 163 1.41 -10.44 -4.95
CA TRP A 163 1.51 -11.32 -6.10
C TRP A 163 2.95 -11.49 -6.59
N VAL A 164 3.42 -12.73 -6.54
CA VAL A 164 4.81 -13.09 -6.86
C VAL A 164 4.92 -14.08 -8.02
N LYS A 165 3.81 -14.45 -8.66
CA LYS A 165 3.76 -15.44 -9.76
C LYS A 165 2.70 -15.12 -10.81
N GLY A 166 2.90 -15.68 -12.00
CA GLY A 166 1.93 -15.65 -13.11
C GLY A 166 1.56 -14.23 -13.52
N THR A 167 0.28 -14.00 -13.83
CA THR A 167 -0.25 -12.68 -14.22
C THR A 167 0.10 -11.58 -13.22
N GLY A 168 0.16 -11.89 -11.92
CA GLY A 168 0.45 -10.88 -10.93
C GLY A 168 1.91 -10.45 -10.88
N LEU A 169 2.84 -11.38 -11.17
CA LEU A 169 4.25 -11.04 -11.37
C LEU A 169 4.43 -10.20 -12.64
N HIS A 170 3.68 -10.49 -13.70
CA HIS A 170 3.70 -9.68 -14.91
C HIS A 170 3.24 -8.24 -14.64
N VAL A 171 2.11 -8.05 -13.94
CA VAL A 171 1.65 -6.71 -13.53
C VAL A 171 2.70 -5.98 -12.70
N LEU A 172 3.33 -6.66 -11.74
CA LEU A 172 4.42 -6.08 -10.95
C LEU A 172 5.60 -5.66 -11.83
N THR A 173 5.99 -6.50 -12.79
CA THR A 173 7.14 -6.24 -13.67
C THR A 173 6.87 -5.04 -14.59
N GLU A 174 5.69 -4.96 -15.21
CA GLU A 174 5.29 -3.82 -16.04
C GLU A 174 5.19 -2.54 -15.23
N MET A 175 4.71 -2.63 -13.98
CA MET A 175 4.68 -1.51 -13.06
C MET A 175 6.09 -1.02 -12.74
N LEU A 176 6.99 -1.89 -12.31
CA LEU A 176 8.36 -1.52 -11.94
C LEU A 176 9.11 -0.90 -13.13
N LYS A 177 8.87 -1.44 -14.33
CA LYS A 177 9.42 -0.91 -15.58
C LYS A 177 8.91 0.50 -15.89
N TYR A 178 7.64 0.76 -15.65
CA TYR A 178 7.03 2.05 -15.95
C TYR A 178 7.37 3.11 -14.90
N GLU A 179 7.39 2.71 -13.63
CA GLU A 179 7.60 3.61 -12.50
C GLU A 179 9.08 3.90 -12.27
N SER A 180 9.99 3.00 -12.67
CA SER A 180 11.44 3.09 -12.47
C SER A 180 11.82 3.57 -11.07
N PRO A 181 11.39 2.84 -10.00
CA PRO A 181 11.60 3.29 -8.64
C PRO A 181 13.09 3.35 -8.32
N THR A 182 13.50 4.38 -7.58
CA THR A 182 14.88 4.53 -7.09
C THR A 182 15.28 3.39 -6.14
N HIS A 183 14.32 2.88 -5.37
CA HIS A 183 14.53 1.84 -4.38
C HIS A 183 13.47 0.75 -4.50
N VAL A 184 13.89 -0.49 -4.33
CA VAL A 184 12.98 -1.62 -4.18
C VAL A 184 13.25 -2.30 -2.85
N ILE A 185 12.21 -2.45 -2.05
CA ILE A 185 12.24 -3.23 -0.83
C ILE A 185 11.68 -4.62 -1.14
N ARG A 186 12.54 -5.63 -1.12
CA ARG A 186 12.15 -7.03 -1.33
C ARG A 186 11.94 -7.70 0.02
N VAL A 187 10.68 -7.81 0.42
CA VAL A 187 10.28 -8.55 1.63
C VAL A 187 10.23 -10.04 1.31
N SER A 188 11.12 -10.82 1.94
CA SER A 188 11.28 -12.25 1.67
C SER A 188 10.90 -13.11 2.89
N THR A 189 10.22 -14.23 2.62
CA THR A 189 9.95 -15.27 3.61
C THR A 189 11.06 -16.32 3.59
N THR A 190 11.11 -17.22 4.58
CA THR A 190 12.06 -18.35 4.54
C THR A 190 11.73 -19.39 3.47
N VAL A 191 10.53 -19.30 2.87
CA VAL A 191 10.05 -20.25 1.86
C VAL A 191 10.37 -19.71 0.46
N GLU A 192 11.52 -20.08 -0.08
CA GLU A 192 12.09 -19.53 -1.32
C GLU A 192 11.12 -19.49 -2.50
N HIS A 193 10.40 -20.58 -2.77
CA HIS A 193 9.46 -20.66 -3.90
C HIS A 193 8.23 -19.74 -3.76
N LYS A 194 8.04 -19.08 -2.61
CA LYS A 194 6.99 -18.05 -2.41
C LYS A 194 7.52 -16.63 -2.59
N ASN A 195 8.82 -16.44 -2.68
CA ASN A 195 9.41 -15.11 -2.81
C ASN A 195 9.43 -14.68 -4.29
N LEU A 196 9.62 -13.38 -4.50
CA LEU A 196 10.01 -12.86 -5.80
C LEU A 196 11.39 -13.42 -6.18
N PRO A 197 11.72 -13.55 -7.48
CA PRO A 197 13.06 -13.92 -7.91
C PRO A 197 14.12 -12.95 -7.35
N GLY A 198 15.33 -13.44 -7.10
CA GLY A 198 16.48 -12.62 -6.75
C GLY A 198 17.39 -12.36 -7.95
N GLY A 199 18.58 -11.83 -7.70
CA GLY A 199 19.64 -11.70 -8.71
C GLY A 199 19.23 -10.81 -9.88
N THR A 200 19.45 -11.31 -11.11
CA THR A 200 19.31 -10.53 -12.36
C THR A 200 17.90 -10.02 -12.63
N PHE A 201 16.87 -10.54 -11.96
CA PHE A 201 15.52 -9.99 -12.09
C PHE A 201 15.45 -8.49 -11.73
N TRP A 202 16.28 -8.06 -10.78
CA TRP A 202 16.37 -6.67 -10.33
C TRP A 202 17.51 -5.90 -11.01
N MET A 203 18.38 -6.59 -11.75
CA MET A 203 19.52 -5.99 -12.43
C MET A 203 19.13 -5.72 -13.87
N TYR A 204 18.84 -4.46 -14.18
CA TYR A 204 18.71 -3.90 -15.53
C TYR A 204 17.62 -4.53 -16.42
N GLN A 205 16.59 -3.74 -16.73
CA GLN A 205 15.70 -4.07 -17.85
C GLN A 205 16.20 -3.44 -19.17
N TYR A 206 17.10 -2.44 -19.13
CA TYR A 206 17.75 -1.80 -20.28
C TYR A 206 19.14 -1.23 -19.90
N ASP A 207 20.07 -1.13 -20.86
CA ASP A 207 21.46 -0.65 -20.68
C ASP A 207 21.56 0.84 -20.25
N GLU A 208 20.47 1.61 -20.31
CA GLU A 208 20.47 3.07 -20.04
C GLU A 208 19.81 3.46 -18.70
N ASP A 209 19.14 2.53 -18.00
CA ASP A 209 18.49 2.85 -16.72
C ASP A 209 19.50 2.84 -15.55
N PRO A 210 19.43 3.82 -14.63
CA PRO A 210 20.27 3.80 -13.44
C PRO A 210 19.98 2.55 -12.59
N PRO A 211 20.99 1.97 -11.92
CA PRO A 211 20.79 0.79 -11.09
C PRO A 211 19.80 1.10 -9.96
N VAL A 212 18.85 0.19 -9.74
CA VAL A 212 17.90 0.27 -8.62
C VAL A 212 18.58 -0.13 -7.32
N ASN A 213 18.34 0.64 -6.25
CA ASN A 213 18.79 0.28 -4.91
C ASN A 213 17.87 -0.81 -4.34
N LEU A 214 18.29 -2.07 -4.46
CA LEU A 214 17.58 -3.21 -3.90
C LEU A 214 17.96 -3.41 -2.43
N VAL A 215 16.96 -3.38 -1.54
CA VAL A 215 17.10 -3.69 -0.12
C VAL A 215 16.27 -4.93 0.21
N GLU A 216 16.90 -5.95 0.78
CA GLU A 216 16.23 -7.18 1.19
C GLU A 216 15.96 -7.17 2.69
N ILE A 217 14.72 -7.48 3.09
CA ILE A 217 14.31 -7.58 4.49
C ILE A 217 13.51 -8.85 4.76
N ARG A 218 13.51 -9.32 6.01
CA ARG A 218 12.78 -10.53 6.41
C ARG A 218 11.29 -10.24 6.64
N ALA A 219 10.44 -11.18 6.26
CA ALA A 219 8.99 -11.10 6.48
C ALA A 219 8.60 -11.17 7.98
N ALA A 220 7.49 -10.52 8.34
CA ALA A 220 7.00 -10.42 9.72
C ALA A 220 6.52 -11.74 10.34
N HIS A 221 6.08 -12.74 9.56
CA HIS A 221 5.71 -14.07 10.05
C HIS A 221 5.83 -15.15 8.97
N ASN A 222 6.35 -16.33 9.35
CA ASN A 222 6.22 -17.58 8.60
C ASN A 222 5.00 -18.36 9.12
N SER A 223 3.78 -17.92 8.84
CA SER A 223 2.59 -18.69 9.25
C SER A 223 1.93 -19.40 8.05
N PRO A 224 2.05 -20.74 7.93
CA PRO A 224 1.43 -21.48 6.84
C PRO A 224 0.01 -21.89 7.23
N ARG A 225 -0.98 -20.99 7.11
CA ARG A 225 -2.40 -21.38 7.09
C ARG A 225 -3.19 -20.51 6.11
N HIS A 226 -3.06 -20.80 4.81
CA HIS A 226 -3.73 -20.08 3.72
C HIS A 226 -5.25 -19.90 3.94
N LEU A 227 -5.91 -20.83 4.64
CA LEU A 227 -7.33 -20.73 5.00
C LEU A 227 -7.61 -19.73 6.13
N LEU A 228 -6.76 -19.66 7.16
CA LEU A 228 -6.89 -18.65 8.22
C LEU A 228 -6.57 -17.26 7.68
N VAL A 229 -5.54 -17.14 6.86
CA VAL A 229 -5.15 -15.87 6.22
C VAL A 229 -6.26 -15.34 5.30
N LYS A 230 -6.93 -16.21 4.53
CA LYS A 230 -8.11 -15.80 3.73
C LYS A 230 -9.28 -15.36 4.60
N LYS A 231 -9.51 -16.01 5.75
CA LYS A 231 -10.56 -15.66 6.70
C LYS A 231 -10.27 -14.30 7.35
N GLU A 232 -9.04 -14.05 7.76
CA GLU A 232 -8.56 -12.75 8.27
C GLU A 232 -8.68 -11.65 7.21
N ALA A 233 -8.27 -11.92 5.97
CA ALA A 233 -8.38 -10.94 4.89
C ALA A 233 -9.83 -10.57 4.56
N ARG A 234 -10.77 -11.51 4.66
CA ARG A 234 -12.20 -11.20 4.54
C ARG A 234 -12.68 -10.34 5.69
N ILE A 235 -12.34 -10.70 6.93
CA ILE A 235 -12.75 -9.95 8.12
C ILE A 235 -12.23 -8.50 8.05
N ILE A 236 -10.96 -8.29 7.70
CA ILE A 236 -10.38 -6.95 7.55
C ILE A 236 -11.12 -6.12 6.50
N ARG A 237 -11.49 -6.75 5.37
CA ARG A 237 -12.27 -6.07 4.31
C ARG A 237 -13.66 -5.67 4.79
N ASP A 238 -14.35 -6.58 5.49
CA ASP A 238 -15.68 -6.31 6.06
C ASP A 238 -15.60 -5.18 7.10
N LEU A 239 -14.61 -5.21 8.00
CA LEU A 239 -14.38 -4.14 8.97
C LEU A 239 -14.09 -2.78 8.31
N ARG A 240 -13.29 -2.75 7.23
CA ARG A 240 -13.03 -1.52 6.47
C ARG A 240 -14.27 -0.96 5.80
N LEU A 241 -15.14 -1.82 5.26
CA LEU A 241 -16.43 -1.39 4.71
C LEU A 241 -17.34 -0.82 5.79
N ILE A 242 -17.42 -1.47 6.96
CA ILE A 242 -18.17 -0.96 8.10
C ILE A 242 -17.62 0.40 8.54
N ALA A 243 -16.30 0.54 8.69
CA ALA A 243 -15.64 1.79 9.06
C ALA A 243 -15.88 2.93 8.05
N TYR A 244 -15.94 2.61 6.75
CA TYR A 244 -16.24 3.58 5.70
C TYR A 244 -17.69 4.07 5.82
N PHE A 245 -18.64 3.15 5.83
CA PHE A 245 -20.06 3.49 5.88
C PHE A 245 -20.50 4.09 7.22
N ARG A 246 -19.78 3.80 8.32
CA ARG A 246 -19.97 4.45 9.61
C ARG A 246 -19.82 5.97 9.53
N GLN A 247 -19.00 6.49 8.62
CA GLN A 247 -18.79 7.93 8.42
C GLN A 247 -20.03 8.62 7.85
N CYS A 248 -20.95 7.87 7.23
CA CYS A 248 -22.21 8.39 6.71
C CYS A 248 -23.28 8.56 7.79
N LEU A 249 -23.04 8.09 9.02
CA LEU A 249 -23.99 8.10 10.13
C LEU A 249 -23.57 9.09 11.21
N PRO A 250 -24.51 9.62 12.01
CA PRO A 250 -24.21 10.54 13.10
C PRO A 250 -23.09 10.05 14.02
N LYS A 251 -22.27 10.96 14.55
CA LYS A 251 -21.12 10.58 15.40
C LYS A 251 -21.55 9.83 16.66
N ASP A 252 -22.73 10.11 17.18
CA ASP A 252 -23.25 9.51 18.42
C ASP A 252 -23.88 8.12 18.20
N SER A 253 -23.92 7.62 16.95
CA SER A 253 -24.44 6.29 16.65
C SER A 253 -23.48 5.20 17.15
N ASN A 254 -23.96 4.36 18.06
CA ASN A 254 -23.22 3.19 18.53
C ASN A 254 -23.22 2.11 17.44
N ILE A 255 -22.10 1.93 16.74
CA ILE A 255 -21.95 0.94 15.67
C ILE A 255 -20.78 0.05 15.99
N PHE A 256 -21.08 -1.19 16.36
CA PHE A 256 -20.10 -2.20 16.74
C PHE A 256 -20.11 -3.38 15.78
N CYS A 257 -21.18 -3.57 15.02
CA CYS A 257 -21.32 -4.64 14.05
C CYS A 257 -22.04 -4.20 12.77
N PHE A 258 -22.17 -5.15 11.83
CA PHE A 258 -22.87 -4.92 10.57
C PHE A 258 -24.36 -4.65 10.77
N ASP A 259 -25.02 -5.32 11.72
CA ASP A 259 -26.45 -5.12 11.96
C ASP A 259 -26.75 -3.72 12.50
N ASP A 260 -25.88 -3.18 13.38
CA ASP A 260 -25.98 -1.78 13.84
C ASP A 260 -25.88 -0.80 12.68
N LEU A 261 -25.01 -1.09 11.70
CA LEU A 261 -24.85 -0.27 10.50
C LEU A 261 -26.12 -0.25 9.67
N VAL A 262 -26.78 -1.40 9.49
CA VAL A 262 -28.06 -1.51 8.78
C VAL A 262 -29.14 -0.71 9.50
N GLN A 263 -29.27 -0.86 10.81
CA GLN A 263 -30.26 -0.10 11.60
C GLN A 263 -30.00 1.41 11.53
N GLY A 264 -28.73 1.81 11.62
CA GLY A 264 -28.29 3.19 11.42
C GLY A 264 -28.75 3.74 10.06
N PHE A 265 -28.57 2.98 8.98
CA PHE A 265 -29.03 3.41 7.65
C PHE A 265 -30.55 3.51 7.52
N VAL A 266 -31.31 2.64 8.17
CA VAL A 266 -32.78 2.73 8.19
C VAL A 266 -33.25 4.00 8.92
N SER A 267 -32.48 4.46 9.91
CA SER A 267 -32.82 5.67 10.69
C SER A 267 -32.53 7.00 10.01
N ILE A 268 -31.79 7.02 8.89
CA ILE A 268 -31.46 8.26 8.17
C ILE A 268 -32.30 8.40 6.89
N GLN A 269 -32.57 9.64 6.51
CA GLN A 269 -33.23 9.91 5.24
C GLN A 269 -32.23 9.70 4.09
N PRO A 270 -32.54 8.87 3.07
CA PRO A 270 -31.64 8.66 1.95
C PRO A 270 -31.52 9.91 1.08
N PHE A 271 -30.34 10.09 0.47
CA PHE A 271 -30.13 11.17 -0.49
C PHE A 271 -30.95 10.92 -1.76
N GLN A 272 -31.84 11.85 -2.11
CA GLN A 272 -32.69 11.74 -3.29
C GLN A 272 -32.03 12.39 -4.51
N LEU A 273 -31.59 11.55 -5.45
CA LEU A 273 -31.09 11.99 -6.75
C LEU A 273 -32.19 11.89 -7.81
N ARG A 274 -32.51 13.01 -8.47
CA ARG A 274 -33.38 12.99 -9.65
C ARG A 274 -32.60 12.44 -10.83
N LEU A 275 -33.07 11.35 -11.43
CA LEU A 275 -32.44 10.73 -12.59
C LEU A 275 -32.26 11.71 -13.76
N SER A 276 -33.18 12.65 -13.96
CA SER A 276 -33.06 13.70 -14.98
C SER A 276 -31.86 14.65 -14.79
N LYS A 277 -31.25 14.67 -13.60
CA LYS A 277 -30.03 15.44 -13.31
C LYS A 277 -28.75 14.59 -13.42
N VAL A 278 -28.87 13.27 -13.57
CA VAL A 278 -27.73 12.37 -13.70
C VAL A 278 -27.37 12.25 -15.18
N HIS A 279 -26.17 12.70 -15.53
CA HIS A 279 -25.61 12.45 -16.86
C HIS A 279 -24.72 11.22 -16.77
N VAL A 280 -25.17 10.12 -17.38
CA VAL A 280 -24.36 8.91 -17.52
C VAL A 280 -23.47 9.10 -18.75
N ILE A 281 -22.15 9.07 -18.55
CA ILE A 281 -21.18 9.07 -19.63
C ILE A 281 -20.57 7.67 -19.65
N ASP A 282 -20.85 6.89 -20.68
CA ASP A 282 -20.22 5.58 -20.88
C ASP A 282 -18.76 5.77 -21.27
N VAL A 283 -17.88 5.67 -20.27
CA VAL A 283 -16.43 5.87 -20.47
C VAL A 283 -15.76 4.65 -21.13
N HIS A 284 -16.44 3.49 -21.10
CA HIS A 284 -15.96 2.22 -21.66
C HIS A 284 -17.12 1.45 -22.30
N CYS A 285 -17.62 1.91 -23.46
CA CYS A 285 -18.27 0.99 -24.39
C CYS A 285 -17.18 0.08 -24.98
N GLN A 286 -17.16 -1.19 -24.59
CA GLN A 286 -16.58 -2.22 -25.45
C GLN A 286 -17.47 -2.29 -26.70
N VAL A 287 -16.91 -1.91 -27.85
CA VAL A 287 -17.39 -2.33 -29.18
C VAL A 287 -16.66 -3.61 -29.53
#